data_AF-A0A962BXF5-F1
#
_entry.id   AF-A0A962BXF5-F1
#
_cell.length_a   1.000
_cell.length_b   1.000
_cell.length_c   1.000
_cell.angle_alpha   90.00
_cell.angle_beta   90.00
_cell.angle_gamma   90.00
#
_symmetry.space_group_name_H-M   'P 1'
#
loop_
_entity.id
_entity.type
_entity.pdbx_description
1 polymer ?
#
loop_
_entity_poly.entity_id
_entity_poly.type
_entity_poly.pdbx_seq_one_letter_code
_entity_poly.pdbx_strand_id
1 'polypeptide(L)'
;MTITQNLNTEDTTLLWPDLLAFGIALACAWFLQWRTTELVWSLWLGSLVIGYLTILGIIASGVYLGLRVLRHPEFPQDKSKPAVVVGSVIALFLLGFFTFHFCAFHAGHAAFLSSFFPLEGLESRDFSDAFTNPFQLWHVAFTRIVPLFGLALAPVVIAERRALLSPWKGAHRIAESIRDTEALDAQSLIQSKVIGKSAGGKHKSPMGNPFMGPYVNVIRMHLLIFAFAALSVVGLENFGVFALVYAVYFFPWRAVFPSRKPAQPGTSP
;
A
#
# COMPACT_ATOMS: atom_id res chain seq x y z
N MET A 1 -25.48 20.64 23.88
CA MET A 1 -24.70 20.61 22.63
C MET A 1 -23.24 20.45 23.02
N THR A 2 -22.81 19.22 23.31
CA THR A 2 -21.46 18.94 23.81
C THR A 2 -20.98 17.67 23.12
N ILE A 3 -20.55 17.81 21.86
CA ILE A 3 -19.99 16.74 21.03
C ILE A 3 -18.49 16.99 20.92
N THR A 4 -17.78 17.02 22.05
CA THR A 4 -16.33 17.24 22.05
C THR A 4 -15.75 16.73 23.36
N GLN A 5 -15.61 15.41 23.56
CA GLN A 5 -14.66 14.89 24.58
C GLN A 5 -14.43 13.37 24.58
N ASN A 6 -14.32 12.70 23.43
CA ASN A 6 -13.78 11.32 23.42
C ASN A 6 -13.08 10.98 22.10
N LEU A 7 -12.21 11.87 21.62
CA LEU A 7 -11.13 11.43 20.74
C LEU A 7 -10.04 10.88 21.66
N ASN A 8 -9.88 9.55 21.70
CA ASN A 8 -8.79 8.91 22.41
C ASN A 8 -7.46 9.58 22.03
N THR A 9 -6.60 9.86 22.99
CA THR A 9 -5.28 10.45 22.79
C THR A 9 -4.39 9.63 21.84
N GLU A 10 -4.67 8.34 21.68
CA GLU A 10 -4.02 7.49 20.66
C GLU A 10 -4.44 7.87 19.23
N ASP A 11 -5.67 8.31 19.00
CA ASP A 11 -6.11 8.69 17.65
C ASP A 11 -5.48 10.02 17.21
N THR A 12 -5.28 10.99 18.10
CA THR A 12 -4.72 12.30 17.72
C THR A 12 -3.23 12.24 17.36
N THR A 13 -2.43 11.46 18.10
CA THR A 13 -1.00 11.26 17.79
C THR A 13 -0.80 10.54 16.44
N LEU A 14 -1.76 9.73 16.03
CA LEU A 14 -1.74 9.03 14.75
C LEU A 14 -2.02 9.96 13.55
N LEU A 15 -2.68 11.11 13.74
CA LEU A 15 -3.05 12.05 12.66
C LEU A 15 -1.93 12.97 12.23
N TRP A 16 -1.05 13.33 13.17
CA TRP A 16 -0.03 14.35 12.92
C TRP A 16 0.90 14.05 11.75
N PRO A 17 1.38 12.80 11.56
CA PRO A 17 2.20 12.50 10.40
C PRO A 17 1.44 12.63 9.07
N ASP A 18 0.14 12.32 9.05
CA ASP A 18 -0.70 12.45 7.85
C ASP A 18 -0.90 13.93 7.47
N LEU A 19 -1.14 14.79 8.47
CA LEU A 19 -1.26 16.24 8.27
C LEU A 19 0.08 16.87 7.87
N LEU A 20 1.19 16.43 8.45
CA LEU A 20 2.53 16.86 8.05
C LEU A 20 2.85 16.44 6.61
N ALA A 21 2.53 15.20 6.23
CA ALA A 21 2.69 14.74 4.86
C ALA A 21 1.88 15.60 3.87
N PHE A 22 0.61 15.88 4.19
CA PHE A 22 -0.23 16.76 3.38
C PHE A 22 0.35 18.18 3.26
N GLY A 23 0.78 18.77 4.39
CA GLY A 23 1.37 20.11 4.43
C GLY A 23 2.67 20.20 3.63
N ILE A 24 3.56 19.20 3.75
CA ILE A 24 4.80 19.12 2.98
C ILE A 24 4.49 18.98 1.49
N ALA A 25 3.57 18.09 1.12
CA ALA A 25 3.21 17.88 -0.28
C ALA A 25 2.65 19.15 -0.92
N LEU A 26 1.77 19.87 -0.20
CA LEU A 26 1.19 21.13 -0.67
C LEU A 26 2.24 22.25 -0.75
N ALA A 27 3.13 22.35 0.25
CA ALA A 27 4.23 23.30 0.25
C ALA A 27 5.17 23.04 -0.93
N CYS A 28 5.56 21.79 -1.19
CA CYS A 28 6.38 21.43 -2.34
C CYS A 28 5.71 21.83 -3.67
N ALA A 29 4.44 21.49 -3.85
CA ALA A 29 3.70 21.85 -5.07
C ALA A 29 3.63 23.37 -5.27
N TRP A 30 3.41 24.13 -4.19
CA TRP A 30 3.38 25.60 -4.23
C TRP A 30 4.76 26.19 -4.52
N PHE A 31 5.80 25.82 -3.78
CA PHE A 31 7.14 26.39 -3.94
C PHE A 31 7.78 26.05 -5.29
N LEU A 32 7.53 24.85 -5.81
CA LEU A 32 8.06 24.39 -7.09
C LEU A 32 7.15 24.79 -8.26
N GLN A 33 6.05 25.51 -8.00
CA GLN A 33 5.09 25.96 -9.01
C GLN A 33 4.62 24.80 -9.92
N TRP A 34 4.34 23.65 -9.31
CA TRP A 34 3.93 22.45 -10.05
C TRP A 34 2.64 22.70 -10.83
N ARG A 35 2.63 22.26 -12.08
CA ARG A 35 1.44 22.21 -12.92
C ARG A 35 0.79 20.83 -12.76
N THR A 36 -0.33 20.64 -13.45
CA THR A 36 -1.08 19.36 -13.42
C THR A 36 -0.20 18.17 -13.82
N THR A 37 0.66 18.37 -14.82
CA THR A 37 1.59 17.33 -15.32
C THR A 37 2.49 16.81 -14.21
N GLU A 38 3.20 17.69 -13.51
CA GLU A 38 4.12 17.34 -12.43
C GLU A 38 3.38 16.61 -11.30
N LEU A 39 2.16 17.05 -11.01
CA LEU A 39 1.32 16.44 -10.00
C LEU A 39 0.94 15.00 -10.37
N VAL A 40 0.44 14.78 -11.59
CA VAL A 40 0.06 13.46 -12.10
C VAL A 40 1.25 12.51 -12.09
N TRP A 41 2.41 12.96 -12.55
CA TRP A 41 3.62 12.14 -12.57
C TRP A 41 4.18 11.87 -11.18
N SER A 42 4.07 12.81 -10.23
CA SER A 42 4.43 12.57 -8.83
C SER A 42 3.55 11.51 -8.17
N LEU A 43 2.23 11.52 -8.45
CA LEU A 43 1.29 10.53 -7.95
C LEU A 43 1.50 9.17 -8.60
N TRP A 44 1.76 9.14 -9.91
CA TRP A 44 2.11 7.91 -10.62
C TRP A 44 3.39 7.29 -10.03
N LEU A 45 4.45 8.08 -9.84
CA LEU A 45 5.70 7.62 -9.23
C LEU A 45 5.47 7.12 -7.80
N GLY A 46 4.70 7.85 -7.00
CA GLY A 46 4.30 7.43 -5.65
C GLY A 46 3.57 6.09 -5.66
N SER A 47 2.63 5.91 -6.57
CA SER A 47 1.87 4.66 -6.68
C SER A 47 2.74 3.47 -7.12
N LEU A 48 3.70 3.69 -8.02
CA LEU A 48 4.69 2.68 -8.43
C LEU A 48 5.55 2.26 -7.22
N VAL A 49 6.15 3.22 -6.51
CA VAL A 49 7.06 2.96 -5.40
C VAL A 49 6.33 2.32 -4.21
N ILE A 50 5.22 2.92 -3.75
CA ILE A 50 4.48 2.42 -2.60
C ILE A 50 3.83 1.08 -2.91
N GLY A 51 3.25 0.92 -4.10
CA GLY A 51 2.66 -0.35 -4.52
C GLY A 51 3.70 -1.47 -4.50
N TYR A 52 4.88 -1.22 -5.06
CA TYR A 52 5.95 -2.21 -5.09
C TYR A 52 6.52 -2.52 -3.70
N LEU A 53 6.76 -1.50 -2.85
CA LEU A 53 7.17 -1.69 -1.46
C LEU A 53 6.13 -2.50 -0.66
N THR A 54 4.85 -2.34 -0.96
CA THR A 54 3.80 -3.13 -0.32
C THR A 54 3.86 -4.60 -0.75
N ILE A 55 4.08 -4.88 -2.04
CA ILE A 55 4.30 -6.26 -2.54
C ILE A 55 5.48 -6.91 -1.81
N LEU A 56 6.62 -6.21 -1.77
CA LEU A 56 7.81 -6.67 -1.06
C LEU A 56 7.54 -6.90 0.43
N GLY A 57 6.83 -5.98 1.07
CA GLY A 57 6.47 -6.07 2.48
C GLY A 57 5.59 -7.27 2.80
N ILE A 58 4.62 -7.59 1.94
CA ILE A 58 3.74 -8.78 2.10
C ILE A 58 4.55 -10.06 1.98
N ILE A 59 5.37 -10.18 0.93
CA ILE A 59 6.19 -11.37 0.70
C ILE A 59 7.20 -11.54 1.84
N ALA A 60 7.90 -10.47 2.22
CA ALA A 60 8.85 -10.48 3.34
C ALA A 60 8.18 -10.86 4.67
N SER A 61 6.97 -10.35 4.93
CA SER A 61 6.19 -10.71 6.12
C SER A 61 5.80 -12.19 6.15
N GLY A 62 5.42 -12.75 4.98
CA GLY A 62 5.14 -14.17 4.82
C GLY A 62 6.37 -15.04 5.04
N VAL A 63 7.51 -14.65 4.46
CA VAL A 63 8.81 -15.33 4.66
C VAL A 63 9.22 -15.28 6.14
N TYR A 64 9.14 -14.11 6.76
CA TYR A 64 9.43 -13.94 8.18
C TYR A 64 8.57 -14.87 9.06
N LEU A 65 7.26 -14.88 8.84
CA LEU A 65 6.35 -15.74 9.59
C LEU A 65 6.65 -17.22 9.36
N GLY A 66 6.88 -17.62 8.10
CA GLY A 66 7.26 -18.99 7.75
C GLY A 66 8.53 -19.44 8.46
N LEU A 67 9.58 -18.60 8.47
CA LEU A 67 10.82 -18.88 9.19
C LEU A 67 10.63 -18.98 10.70
N ARG A 68 9.74 -18.18 11.29
CA ARG A 68 9.40 -18.26 12.71
C ARG A 68 8.68 -19.57 13.05
N VAL A 69 7.72 -19.98 12.21
CA VAL A 69 7.01 -21.26 12.36
C VAL A 69 7.97 -22.45 12.24
N LEU A 70 8.86 -22.43 11.25
CA LEU A 70 9.84 -23.52 11.03
C LEU A 70 10.85 -23.67 12.16
N ARG A 71 11.14 -22.59 12.89
CA ARG A 71 12.05 -22.59 14.05
C ARG A 71 11.34 -22.91 15.37
N HIS A 72 10.02 -23.12 15.35
CA HIS A 72 9.29 -23.48 16.55
C HIS A 72 9.65 -24.92 16.99
N PRO A 73 9.90 -25.19 18.28
CA PRO A 73 10.32 -26.52 18.76
C PRO A 73 9.36 -27.65 18.35
N GLU A 74 8.06 -27.36 18.35
CA GLU A 74 6.99 -28.32 18.02
C GLU A 74 6.77 -28.50 16.51
N PHE A 75 7.53 -27.81 15.66
CA PHE A 75 7.37 -27.99 14.22
C PHE A 75 7.96 -29.35 13.79
N PRO A 76 7.20 -30.20 13.07
CA PRO A 76 7.68 -31.53 12.66
C PRO A 76 8.93 -31.43 11.78
N GLN A 77 10.06 -31.95 12.27
CA GLN A 77 11.37 -31.80 11.61
C GLN A 77 11.45 -32.53 10.26
N ASP A 78 10.67 -33.60 10.10
CA ASP A 78 10.48 -34.33 8.84
C ASP A 78 9.84 -33.44 7.75
N LYS A 79 9.07 -32.43 8.15
CA LYS A 79 8.38 -31.50 7.25
C LYS A 79 9.12 -30.18 7.01
N SER A 80 10.20 -29.90 7.73
CA SER A 80 10.92 -28.63 7.64
C SER A 80 11.50 -28.39 6.25
N LYS A 81 12.20 -29.37 5.68
CA LYS A 81 12.80 -29.27 4.33
C LYS A 81 11.76 -29.05 3.22
N PRO A 82 10.69 -29.89 3.09
CA PRO A 82 9.69 -29.66 2.07
C PRO A 82 8.93 -28.34 2.28
N ALA A 83 8.68 -27.92 3.53
CA ALA A 83 8.05 -26.64 3.81
C ALA A 83 8.90 -25.45 3.35
N VAL A 84 10.23 -25.48 3.57
CA VAL A 84 11.15 -24.45 3.05
C VAL A 84 11.11 -24.40 1.53
N VAL A 85 11.19 -25.56 0.86
CA VAL A 85 11.18 -25.62 -0.61
C VAL A 85 9.88 -25.06 -1.17
N VAL A 86 8.74 -25.57 -0.68
CA VAL A 86 7.41 -25.12 -1.14
C VAL A 86 7.21 -23.63 -0.84
N GLY A 87 7.53 -23.19 0.37
CA GLY A 87 7.43 -21.78 0.75
C GLY A 87 8.31 -20.87 -0.11
N SER A 88 9.52 -21.30 -0.45
CA SER A 88 10.42 -20.55 -1.32
C SER A 88 9.89 -20.47 -2.76
N VAL A 89 9.40 -21.59 -3.31
CA VAL A 89 8.79 -21.63 -4.64
C VAL A 89 7.59 -20.68 -4.71
N ILE A 90 6.70 -20.72 -3.70
CA ILE A 90 5.55 -19.81 -3.62
C ILE A 90 6.02 -18.35 -3.54
N ALA A 91 6.98 -18.03 -2.67
CA ALA A 91 7.48 -16.66 -2.52
C ALA A 91 8.09 -16.12 -3.82
N LEU A 92 8.91 -16.93 -4.51
CA LEU A 92 9.53 -16.56 -5.80
C LEU A 92 8.49 -16.42 -6.90
N PHE A 93 7.50 -17.32 -6.97
CA PHE A 93 6.41 -17.22 -7.93
C PHE A 93 5.61 -15.92 -7.72
N LEU A 94 5.21 -15.63 -6.48
CA LEU A 94 4.45 -14.41 -6.16
C LEU A 94 5.28 -13.17 -6.48
N LEU A 95 6.57 -13.15 -6.14
CA LEU A 95 7.46 -12.04 -6.48
C LEU A 95 7.52 -11.83 -8.00
N GLY A 96 7.84 -12.88 -8.78
CA GLY A 96 7.95 -12.77 -10.22
C GLY A 96 6.64 -12.36 -10.89
N PHE A 97 5.53 -13.01 -10.53
CA PHE A 97 4.21 -12.73 -11.09
C PHE A 97 3.77 -11.30 -10.78
N PHE A 98 3.80 -10.88 -9.51
CA PHE A 98 3.35 -9.55 -9.14
C PHE A 98 4.31 -8.48 -9.66
N THR A 99 5.62 -8.69 -9.69
CA THR A 99 6.56 -7.74 -10.30
C THR A 99 6.23 -7.53 -11.78
N PHE A 100 6.07 -8.61 -12.55
CA PHE A 100 5.73 -8.50 -13.96
C PHE A 100 4.38 -7.82 -14.18
N HIS A 101 3.32 -8.32 -13.54
CA HIS A 101 1.97 -7.81 -13.71
C HIS A 101 1.82 -6.34 -13.27
N PHE A 102 2.37 -5.99 -12.10
CA PHE A 102 2.33 -4.64 -11.56
C PHE A 102 3.09 -3.65 -12.44
N CYS A 103 4.31 -3.99 -12.86
CA CYS A 103 5.10 -3.12 -13.71
C CYS A 103 4.48 -2.97 -15.11
N ALA A 104 3.95 -4.05 -15.70
CA ALA A 104 3.25 -3.98 -16.98
C ALA A 104 2.06 -3.01 -16.91
N PHE A 105 1.23 -3.12 -15.86
CA PHE A 105 0.12 -2.20 -15.65
C PHE A 105 0.60 -0.75 -15.50
N HIS A 106 1.65 -0.49 -14.71
CA HIS A 106 2.19 0.85 -14.53
C HIS A 106 2.83 1.44 -15.78
N ALA A 107 3.50 0.62 -16.58
CA ALA A 107 4.08 1.01 -17.87
C ALA A 107 2.98 1.38 -18.87
N GLY A 108 1.94 0.55 -19.00
CA GLY A 108 0.79 0.84 -19.85
C GLY A 108 0.06 2.11 -19.41
N HIS A 109 -0.11 2.31 -18.11
CA HIS A 109 -0.69 3.53 -17.57
C HIS A 109 0.21 4.76 -17.81
N ALA A 110 1.53 4.64 -17.66
CA ALA A 110 2.46 5.72 -17.98
C ALA A 110 2.41 6.14 -19.45
N ALA A 111 2.34 5.16 -20.37
CA ALA A 111 2.18 5.41 -21.80
C ALA A 111 0.85 6.10 -22.13
N PHE A 112 -0.22 5.78 -21.39
CA PHE A 112 -1.48 6.52 -21.46
C PHE A 112 -1.30 7.96 -20.97
N LEU A 113 -0.71 8.16 -19.77
CA LEU A 113 -0.53 9.48 -19.18
C LEU A 113 0.36 10.38 -20.02
N SER A 114 1.43 9.87 -20.63
CA SER A 114 2.31 10.67 -21.49
C SER A 114 1.59 11.23 -22.72
N SER A 115 0.45 10.66 -23.11
CA SER A 115 -0.37 11.18 -24.21
C SER A 115 -1.23 12.40 -23.81
N PHE A 116 -1.52 12.58 -22.52
CA PHE A 116 -2.31 13.72 -21.98
C PHE A 116 -1.43 14.74 -21.24
N PHE A 117 -0.38 14.25 -20.59
CA PHE A 117 0.53 14.99 -19.71
C PHE A 117 1.97 14.70 -20.11
N PRO A 118 2.42 15.16 -21.29
CA PRO A 118 3.76 14.86 -21.77
C PRO A 118 4.83 15.50 -20.86
N LEU A 119 5.90 14.75 -20.59
CA LEU A 119 7.11 15.26 -19.95
C LEU A 119 8.14 15.55 -21.02
N GLU A 120 8.82 16.69 -20.93
CA GLU A 120 9.89 17.04 -21.85
C GLU A 120 11.00 15.96 -21.83
N GLY A 121 11.32 15.40 -23.00
CA GLY A 121 12.34 14.37 -23.15
C GLY A 121 11.93 12.97 -22.68
N LEU A 122 10.63 12.69 -22.53
CA LEU A 122 10.07 11.35 -22.31
C LEU A 122 8.96 11.09 -23.33
N GLU A 123 9.16 10.10 -24.19
CA GLU A 123 8.17 9.70 -25.18
C GLU A 123 7.26 8.59 -24.65
N SER A 124 6.02 8.52 -25.13
CA SER A 124 5.11 7.41 -24.79
C SER A 124 5.72 6.04 -25.13
N ARG A 125 6.61 6.00 -26.13
CA ARG A 125 7.34 4.81 -26.55
C ARG A 125 8.28 4.26 -25.48
N ASP A 126 8.91 5.14 -24.69
CA ASP A 126 9.81 4.73 -23.60
C ASP A 126 9.09 3.86 -22.57
N PHE A 127 7.79 4.13 -22.35
CA PHE A 127 6.95 3.37 -21.45
C PHE A 127 6.33 2.13 -22.10
N SER A 128 5.93 2.19 -23.38
CA SER A 128 5.42 1.01 -24.07
C SER A 128 6.48 -0.09 -24.20
N ASP A 129 7.73 0.30 -24.45
CA ASP A 129 8.86 -0.64 -24.54
C ASP A 129 9.18 -1.29 -23.18
N ALA A 130 8.80 -0.61 -22.09
CA ALA A 130 8.92 -1.12 -20.73
C ALA A 130 7.74 -2.04 -20.30
N PHE A 131 6.67 -2.17 -21.10
CA PHE A 131 5.46 -2.92 -20.72
C PHE A 131 5.75 -4.38 -20.35
N THR A 132 6.61 -5.05 -21.09
CA THR A 132 7.02 -6.44 -20.81
C THR A 132 8.36 -6.54 -20.08
N ASN A 133 8.94 -5.41 -19.65
CA ASN A 133 10.26 -5.36 -19.04
C ASN A 133 10.23 -4.52 -17.75
N PRO A 134 10.01 -5.16 -16.59
CA PRO A 134 9.91 -4.46 -15.31
C PRO A 134 11.21 -3.69 -14.97
N PHE A 135 12.37 -4.22 -15.34
CA PHE A 135 13.65 -3.56 -15.08
C PHE A 135 13.80 -2.27 -15.90
N GLN A 136 13.35 -2.27 -17.15
CA GLN A 136 13.34 -1.08 -17.99
C GLN A 136 12.42 0.00 -17.40
N LEU A 137 11.23 -0.37 -16.90
CA LEU A 137 10.34 0.58 -16.25
C LEU A 137 11.02 1.25 -15.06
N TRP A 138 11.64 0.46 -14.19
CA TRP A 138 12.37 0.98 -13.04
C TRP A 138 13.55 1.85 -13.48
N HIS A 139 14.30 1.45 -14.49
CA HIS A 139 15.40 2.23 -15.04
C HIS A 139 14.92 3.60 -15.52
N VAL A 140 13.86 3.67 -16.34
CA VAL A 140 13.26 4.93 -16.82
C VAL A 140 12.76 5.76 -15.65
N ALA A 141 12.03 5.16 -14.71
CA ALA A 141 11.51 5.86 -13.54
C ALA A 141 12.65 6.49 -12.70
N PHE A 142 13.70 5.74 -12.38
CA PHE A 142 14.79 6.24 -11.53
C PHE A 142 15.74 7.21 -12.24
N THR A 143 15.94 7.08 -13.55
CA THR A 143 16.86 7.95 -14.29
C THR A 143 16.19 9.23 -14.79
N ARG A 144 14.87 9.22 -15.03
CA ARG A 144 14.15 10.32 -15.66
C ARG A 144 13.10 10.98 -14.76
N ILE A 145 12.39 10.20 -13.96
CA ILE A 145 11.23 10.70 -13.20
C ILE A 145 11.61 11.04 -11.75
N VAL A 146 12.39 10.19 -11.09
CA VAL A 146 12.86 10.41 -9.71
C VAL A 146 13.69 11.69 -9.56
N PRO A 147 14.57 12.11 -10.48
CA PRO A 147 15.27 13.38 -10.36
C PRO A 147 14.33 14.60 -10.33
N LEU A 148 13.17 14.49 -10.97
CA LEU A 148 12.17 15.57 -11.05
C LEU A 148 11.19 15.54 -9.87
N PHE A 149 10.72 14.35 -9.49
CA PHE A 149 9.60 14.19 -8.56
C PHE A 149 9.92 13.35 -7.32
N GLY A 150 11.18 12.94 -7.13
CA GLY A 150 11.60 12.07 -6.03
C GLY A 150 11.35 12.67 -4.65
N LEU A 151 11.42 13.99 -4.52
CA LEU A 151 11.06 14.69 -3.27
C LEU A 151 9.60 14.45 -2.87
N ALA A 152 8.70 14.26 -3.84
CA ALA A 152 7.29 13.94 -3.60
C ALA A 152 7.09 12.58 -2.91
N LEU A 153 8.07 11.68 -2.99
CA LEU A 153 7.98 10.37 -2.37
C LEU A 153 7.98 10.45 -0.84
N ALA A 154 8.65 11.44 -0.24
CA ALA A 154 8.71 11.58 1.20
C ALA A 154 7.32 11.73 1.84
N PRO A 155 6.48 12.72 1.47
CA PRO A 155 5.13 12.82 2.02
C PRO A 155 4.25 11.61 1.65
N VAL A 156 4.44 11.00 0.47
CA VAL A 156 3.71 9.79 0.07
C VAL A 156 4.03 8.60 0.98
N VAL A 157 5.31 8.35 1.29
CA VAL A 157 5.75 7.30 2.21
C VAL A 157 5.21 7.54 3.61
N ILE A 158 5.21 8.81 4.08
CA ILE A 158 4.66 9.15 5.39
C ILE A 158 3.16 8.86 5.42
N ALA A 159 2.40 9.33 4.43
CA ALA A 159 0.96 9.12 4.34
C ALA A 159 0.59 7.63 4.26
N GLU A 160 1.36 6.84 3.52
CA GLU A 160 1.11 5.41 3.31
C GLU A 160 1.82 4.50 4.32
N ARG A 161 2.50 5.06 5.34
CA ARG A 161 3.27 4.31 6.35
C ARG A 161 2.47 3.18 7.00
N ARG A 162 1.17 3.37 7.21
CA ARG A 162 0.31 2.37 7.85
C ARG A 162 0.10 1.17 6.93
N ALA A 163 -0.11 1.40 5.64
CA ALA A 163 -0.26 0.35 4.65
C ALA A 163 1.05 -0.44 4.52
N LEU A 164 2.19 0.26 4.45
CA LEU A 164 3.52 -0.34 4.39
C LEU A 164 3.84 -1.21 5.62
N LEU A 165 3.51 -0.73 6.83
CA LEU A 165 3.82 -1.42 8.08
C LEU A 165 2.78 -2.47 8.50
N SER A 166 1.58 -2.45 7.91
CA SER A 166 0.48 -3.35 8.29
C SER A 166 0.85 -4.84 8.14
N PRO A 167 1.42 -5.30 7.00
CA PRO A 167 1.84 -6.69 6.84
C PRO A 167 2.83 -7.12 7.93
N TRP A 168 3.80 -6.26 8.23
CA TRP A 168 4.85 -6.56 9.19
C TRP A 168 4.31 -6.64 10.63
N LYS A 169 3.49 -5.66 11.04
CA LYS A 169 2.83 -5.67 12.36
C LYS A 169 1.93 -6.89 12.51
N GLY A 170 1.23 -7.29 11.45
CA GLY A 170 0.41 -8.49 11.42
C GLY A 170 1.25 -9.76 11.64
N ALA A 171 2.32 -9.94 10.85
CA ALA A 171 3.20 -11.09 10.96
C ALA A 171 3.91 -11.15 12.32
N HIS A 172 4.34 -10.01 12.87
CA HIS A 172 4.97 -9.94 14.18
C HIS A 172 4.03 -10.38 15.31
N ARG A 173 2.79 -9.84 15.35
CA ARG A 173 1.80 -10.26 16.35
C ARG A 173 1.47 -11.75 16.28
N ILE A 174 1.40 -12.31 15.08
CA ILE A 174 1.16 -13.75 14.90
C ILE A 174 2.37 -14.53 15.41
N ALA A 175 3.59 -14.12 15.04
CA ALA A 175 4.83 -14.77 15.48
C ALA A 175 5.00 -14.72 17.02
N GLU A 176 4.67 -13.61 17.66
CA GLU A 176 4.66 -13.49 19.12
C GLU A 176 3.62 -14.43 19.74
N SER A 177 2.40 -14.48 19.19
CA SER A 177 1.39 -15.41 19.69
C SER A 177 1.81 -16.87 19.57
N ILE A 178 2.59 -17.24 18.55
CA ILE A 178 3.13 -18.60 18.41
C ILE A 178 4.21 -18.87 19.45
N ARG A 179 5.07 -17.89 19.76
CA ARG A 179 6.14 -18.03 20.76
C ARG A 179 5.59 -18.26 22.17
N ASP A 180 4.50 -17.59 22.51
CA ASP A 180 3.99 -17.54 23.88
C ASP A 180 2.95 -18.65 24.18
N THR A 181 2.70 -19.56 23.22
CA THR A 181 1.70 -20.63 23.33
C THR A 181 2.33 -21.98 23.66
N GLU A 182 1.69 -22.77 24.53
CA GLU A 182 2.08 -24.15 24.83
C GLU A 182 1.98 -25.08 23.60
N ALA A 183 2.70 -26.21 23.65
CA ALA A 183 2.92 -27.07 22.49
C ALA A 183 1.64 -27.57 21.78
N LEU A 184 0.64 -28.01 22.54
CA LEU A 184 -0.63 -28.52 22.03
C LEU A 184 -1.48 -27.42 21.38
N ASP A 185 -1.44 -26.21 21.93
CA ASP A 185 -2.20 -25.07 21.41
C ASP A 185 -1.50 -24.42 20.20
N ALA A 186 -0.17 -24.47 20.13
CA ALA A 186 0.61 -23.89 19.04
C ALA A 186 0.27 -24.53 17.68
N GLN A 187 0.06 -25.85 17.63
CA GLN A 187 -0.28 -26.54 16.39
C GLN A 187 -1.67 -26.13 15.87
N SER A 188 -2.66 -26.00 16.77
CA SER A 188 -4.01 -25.53 16.43
C SER A 188 -4.01 -24.05 15.99
N LEU A 189 -3.15 -23.23 16.59
CA LEU A 189 -2.94 -21.82 16.24
C LEU A 189 -2.28 -21.65 14.88
N ILE A 190 -1.24 -22.43 14.58
CA ILE A 190 -0.60 -22.44 13.26
C ILE A 190 -1.63 -22.86 12.19
N GLN A 191 -2.43 -23.90 12.47
CA GLN A 191 -3.42 -24.39 11.52
C GLN A 191 -4.55 -23.39 11.27
N SER A 192 -5.04 -22.71 12.32
CA SER A 192 -6.14 -21.75 12.22
C SER A 192 -5.71 -20.38 11.69
N LYS A 193 -4.55 -19.84 12.11
CA LYS A 193 -4.09 -18.49 11.75
C LYS A 193 -3.18 -18.43 10.52
N VAL A 194 -2.43 -19.50 10.22
CA VAL A 194 -1.44 -19.51 9.13
C VAL A 194 -1.97 -20.28 7.91
N ILE A 195 -2.54 -21.47 8.13
CA ILE A 195 -2.99 -22.36 7.05
C ILE A 195 -4.44 -22.05 6.63
N GLY A 196 -5.20 -21.31 7.45
CA GLY A 196 -6.55 -20.86 7.09
C GLY A 196 -7.62 -21.96 7.09
N LYS A 197 -7.33 -23.15 7.66
CA LYS A 197 -8.34 -24.19 7.87
C LYS A 197 -9.09 -23.92 9.18
N SER A 198 -10.06 -23.02 9.14
CA SER A 198 -11.10 -22.97 10.17
C SER A 198 -12.31 -23.77 9.67
N ALA A 199 -12.57 -24.91 10.31
CA ALA A 199 -13.81 -25.64 10.12
C ALA A 199 -14.97 -24.76 10.66
N GLY A 200 -15.83 -24.26 9.78
CA GLY A 200 -17.20 -23.85 10.12
C GLY A 200 -17.46 -22.46 10.71
N GLY A 201 -16.45 -21.61 10.98
CA GLY A 201 -16.67 -20.28 11.55
C GLY A 201 -16.49 -19.13 10.56
N LYS A 202 -17.48 -18.22 10.43
CA LYS A 202 -17.34 -16.88 9.82
C LYS A 202 -16.40 -16.00 10.67
N HIS A 203 -15.15 -16.40 10.84
CA HIS A 203 -14.13 -15.57 11.47
C HIS A 203 -13.35 -14.86 10.35
N LYS A 204 -13.45 -13.52 10.30
CA LYS A 204 -12.61 -12.70 9.41
C LYS A 204 -11.15 -13.06 9.74
N SER A 205 -10.41 -13.57 8.76
CA SER A 205 -8.99 -13.88 8.92
C SER A 205 -8.27 -12.63 9.44
N PRO A 206 -7.35 -12.76 10.41
CA PRO A 206 -6.59 -11.62 10.92
C PRO A 206 -5.75 -10.93 9.83
N MET A 207 -5.46 -11.65 8.73
CA MET A 207 -5.13 -11.08 7.43
C MET A 207 -6.42 -10.97 6.61
N GLY A 208 -7.15 -9.85 6.70
CA GLY A 208 -8.20 -9.55 5.72
C GLY A 208 -7.61 -9.64 4.30
N ASN A 209 -8.42 -10.02 3.30
CA ASN A 209 -8.03 -10.40 1.94
C ASN A 209 -6.63 -9.87 1.52
N PRO A 210 -5.53 -10.60 1.84
CA PRO A 210 -4.18 -10.03 1.91
C PRO A 210 -3.69 -9.55 0.54
N PHE A 211 -4.29 -10.11 -0.51
CA PHE A 211 -4.04 -9.75 -1.89
C PHE A 211 -4.75 -8.48 -2.32
N MET A 212 -5.85 -8.07 -1.68
CA MET A 212 -6.63 -6.90 -2.15
C MET A 212 -6.12 -5.58 -1.56
N GLY A 213 -5.53 -5.61 -0.36
CA GLY A 213 -5.00 -4.43 0.32
C GLY A 213 -4.08 -3.55 -0.55
N PRO A 214 -3.05 -4.13 -1.22
CA PRO A 214 -2.17 -3.37 -2.11
C PRO A 214 -2.93 -2.74 -3.29
N TYR A 215 -3.87 -3.48 -3.87
CA TYR A 215 -4.64 -3.01 -5.02
C TYR A 215 -5.53 -1.84 -4.66
N VAL A 216 -6.17 -1.83 -3.49
CA VAL A 216 -7.05 -0.71 -3.10
C VAL A 216 -6.27 0.60 -3.05
N ASN A 217 -5.04 0.62 -2.52
CA ASN A 217 -4.23 1.83 -2.47
C ASN A 217 -3.80 2.31 -3.87
N VAL A 218 -3.35 1.38 -4.71
CA VAL A 218 -2.95 1.68 -6.09
C VAL A 218 -4.14 2.17 -6.90
N ILE A 219 -5.28 1.48 -6.85
CA ILE A 219 -6.53 1.86 -7.50
C ILE A 219 -6.96 3.25 -7.03
N ARG A 220 -6.91 3.52 -5.71
CA ARG A 220 -7.22 4.84 -5.16
C ARG A 220 -6.37 5.93 -5.81
N MET A 221 -5.05 5.73 -5.93
CA MET A 221 -4.16 6.68 -6.60
C MET A 221 -4.50 6.85 -8.09
N HIS A 222 -4.82 5.75 -8.80
CA HIS A 222 -5.17 5.78 -10.22
C HIS A 222 -6.48 6.50 -10.50
N LEU A 223 -7.50 6.28 -9.66
CA LEU A 223 -8.78 6.97 -9.78
C LEU A 223 -8.63 8.49 -9.63
N LEU A 224 -7.70 8.94 -8.77
CA LEU A 224 -7.41 10.37 -8.63
C LEU A 224 -6.66 10.92 -9.84
N ILE A 225 -5.73 10.15 -10.42
CA ILE A 225 -5.05 10.51 -11.66
C ILE A 225 -6.08 10.66 -12.81
N PHE A 226 -7.03 9.74 -12.94
CA PHE A 226 -8.10 9.85 -13.94
C PHE A 226 -9.05 11.02 -13.67
N ALA A 227 -9.36 11.30 -12.40
CA ALA A 227 -10.15 12.47 -12.03
C ALA A 227 -9.42 13.76 -12.43
N PHE A 228 -8.11 13.85 -12.23
CA PHE A 228 -7.30 14.98 -12.68
C PHE A 228 -7.27 15.11 -14.20
N ALA A 229 -7.12 14.00 -14.92
CA ALA A 229 -7.21 13.98 -16.38
C ALA A 229 -8.53 14.58 -16.86
N ALA A 230 -9.64 14.15 -16.28
CA ALA A 230 -10.96 14.70 -16.63
C ALA A 230 -11.09 16.19 -16.30
N LEU A 231 -10.58 16.65 -15.15
CA LEU A 231 -10.66 18.05 -14.74
C LEU A 231 -9.79 18.98 -15.59
N SER A 232 -8.60 18.53 -15.99
CA SER A 232 -7.72 19.26 -16.90
C SER A 232 -8.34 19.42 -18.29
N VAL A 233 -9.02 18.39 -18.81
CA VAL A 233 -9.76 18.46 -20.08
C VAL A 233 -10.87 19.52 -20.06
N VAL A 234 -11.46 19.79 -18.89
CA VAL A 234 -12.49 20.84 -18.70
C VAL A 234 -11.87 22.23 -18.47
N GLY A 235 -10.54 22.34 -18.44
CA GLY A 235 -9.81 23.61 -18.24
C GLY A 235 -9.79 24.09 -16.79
N LEU A 236 -10.11 23.22 -15.83
CA LEU A 236 -10.10 23.54 -14.40
C LEU A 236 -8.69 23.33 -13.81
N GLU A 237 -7.76 24.16 -14.24
CA GLU A 237 -6.33 24.08 -13.85
C GLU A 237 -5.95 25.13 -12.80
N ASN A 238 -6.80 25.32 -11.79
CA ASN A 238 -6.50 26.23 -10.69
C ASN A 238 -5.94 25.50 -9.47
N PHE A 239 -5.16 26.21 -8.67
CA PHE A 239 -4.55 25.67 -7.45
C PHE A 239 -5.57 25.08 -6.48
N GLY A 240 -6.80 25.60 -6.44
CA GLY A 240 -7.88 25.08 -5.60
C GLY A 240 -8.27 23.64 -5.95
N VAL A 241 -8.30 23.30 -7.23
CA VAL A 241 -8.55 21.93 -7.70
C VAL A 241 -7.40 20.99 -7.29
N PHE A 242 -6.15 21.46 -7.39
CA PHE A 242 -4.99 20.68 -6.93
C PHE A 242 -5.05 20.40 -5.42
N ALA A 243 -5.30 21.44 -4.62
CA ALA A 243 -5.45 21.33 -3.18
C ALA A 243 -6.60 20.39 -2.79
N LEU A 244 -7.71 20.44 -3.51
CA LEU A 244 -8.86 19.56 -3.27
C LEU A 244 -8.52 18.09 -3.50
N VAL A 245 -7.88 17.74 -4.61
CA VAL A 245 -7.57 16.33 -4.89
C VAL A 245 -6.46 15.81 -3.97
N TYR A 246 -5.46 16.63 -3.65
CA TYR A 246 -4.48 16.29 -2.61
C TYR A 246 -5.16 16.12 -1.25
N ALA A 247 -6.16 16.93 -0.93
CA ALA A 247 -6.97 16.72 0.26
C ALA A 247 -7.70 15.37 0.17
N VAL A 248 -8.35 15.01 -0.93
CA VAL A 248 -8.98 13.69 -1.10
C VAL A 248 -7.99 12.54 -0.84
N TYR A 249 -6.74 12.68 -1.26
CA TYR A 249 -5.74 11.63 -1.12
C TYR A 249 -5.07 11.56 0.26
N PHE A 250 -4.46 12.67 0.67
CA PHE A 250 -3.57 12.77 1.83
C PHE A 250 -4.29 13.20 3.10
N PHE A 251 -5.42 13.91 2.98
CA PHE A 251 -6.13 14.38 4.17
C PHE A 251 -6.72 13.18 4.93
N PRO A 252 -6.58 13.14 6.26
CA PRO A 252 -7.02 12.00 7.06
C PRO A 252 -8.55 12.03 7.27
N TRP A 253 -9.34 11.86 6.21
CA TRP A 253 -10.81 11.92 6.25
C TRP A 253 -11.46 11.01 7.29
N ARG A 254 -10.81 9.89 7.64
CA ARG A 254 -11.28 8.95 8.68
C ARG A 254 -11.31 9.58 10.07
N ALA A 255 -10.48 10.59 10.31
CA ALA A 255 -10.44 11.35 11.55
C ALA A 255 -11.63 12.31 11.66
N VAL A 256 -11.99 12.92 10.53
CA VAL A 256 -13.09 13.90 10.44
C VAL A 256 -14.44 13.20 10.37
N PHE A 257 -14.51 12.05 9.70
CA PHE A 257 -15.70 11.22 9.59
C PHE A 257 -15.44 9.82 10.17
N PRO A 258 -15.44 9.67 11.51
CA PRO A 258 -15.31 8.38 12.15
C PRO A 258 -16.42 7.45 11.66
N SER A 259 -16.06 6.28 11.13
CA SER A 259 -17.06 5.27 10.78
C SER A 259 -17.82 4.88 12.04
N ARG A 260 -19.14 5.11 12.06
CA ARG A 260 -20.01 4.63 13.16
C ARG A 260 -19.84 3.12 13.25
N LYS A 261 -19.31 2.63 14.37
CA LYS A 261 -19.35 1.19 14.66
C LYS A 261 -20.83 0.78 14.69
N PRO A 262 -21.24 -0.29 13.99
CA PRO A 262 -22.57 -0.84 14.17
C PRO A 262 -22.76 -1.18 15.65
N ALA A 263 -23.89 -0.77 16.21
CA ALA A 263 -24.26 -1.07 17.60
C ALA A 263 -24.11 -2.57 17.83
N GLN A 264 -23.45 -2.97 18.93
CA GLN A 264 -23.38 -4.38 19.29
C GLN A 264 -24.81 -4.89 19.51
N PRO A 265 -25.27 -5.89 18.76
CA PRO A 265 -26.57 -6.49 19.01
C PRO A 265 -26.46 -7.29 20.31
N GLY A 266 -27.00 -6.75 21.42
CA GLY A 266 -27.06 -7.53 22.67
C GLY A 266 -27.19 -6.75 23.98
N THR A 267 -26.93 -5.44 24.03
CA THR A 267 -27.13 -4.68 25.28
C THR A 267 -28.49 -4.00 25.25
N SER A 268 -29.54 -4.75 25.56
CA SER A 268 -30.77 -4.18 26.13
C SER A 268 -30.60 -4.11 27.65
N PRO A 269 -31.14 -3.07 28.32
CA PRO A 269 -31.03 -2.88 29.76
C PRO A 269 -31.64 -4.02 30.58
#